data_AF-A0AAN5D116-F1
#
_entry.id   AF-A0AAN5D116-F1
#
_cell.length_a   1.000
_cell.length_b   1.000
_cell.length_c   1.000
_cell.angle_alpha   90.00
_cell.angle_beta   90.00
_cell.angle_gamma   90.00
#
_symmetry.space_group_name_H-M   'P 1'
#
loop_
_entity.id
_entity.type
_entity.pdbx_description
1 polymer ?
#
loop_
_entity_poly.entity_id
_entity_poly.type
_entity_poly.pdbx_seq_one_letter_code
_entity_poly.pdbx_strand_id
1 'polypeptide(L)'
;GFIKNDILTVQSEFTLLKIRGFRKCRRVDFSLPNDPSSDVALVIDGEKYYVNKGYLSIISPVFHAMFYGDFSEKDKHEIELKDVDKM
;
A
#
# COMPACT_ATOMS: atom_id res chain seq x y z
N GLY A 1 14.51 26.11 32.38
CA GLY A 1 15.76 25.31 32.39
C GLY A 1 16.64 25.78 33.53
N PHE A 2 17.51 24.93 34.03
CA PHE A 2 18.51 25.29 35.04
C PHE A 2 19.87 24.76 34.61
N ILE A 3 20.94 25.44 35.03
CA ILE A 3 22.32 25.06 34.70
C ILE A 3 22.85 24.22 35.86
N LYS A 4 23.41 23.06 35.55
CA LYS A 4 24.14 22.23 36.51
C LYS A 4 25.41 21.71 35.82
N ASN A 5 26.57 21.91 36.44
CA ASN A 5 27.88 21.52 35.89
C ASN A 5 28.13 22.02 34.45
N ASP A 6 27.93 23.33 34.19
CA ASP A 6 28.02 23.95 32.85
C ASP A 6 27.08 23.41 31.76
N ILE A 7 26.19 22.48 32.10
CA ILE A 7 25.20 21.95 31.17
C ILE A 7 23.87 22.68 31.42
N LEU A 8 23.46 23.46 30.42
CA LEU A 8 22.16 24.12 30.38
C LEU A 8 21.11 23.11 29.91
N THR A 9 20.29 22.62 30.84
CA THR A 9 19.16 21.76 30.50
C THR A 9 17.89 22.59 30.42
N VAL A 10 17.33 22.71 29.22
CA VAL A 10 16.02 23.31 28.97
C VAL A 10 15.06 22.19 28.61
N GLN A 11 14.18 21.86 29.56
CA GLN A 11 13.03 21.02 29.28
C GLN A 11 11.86 21.92 28.89
N SER A 12 11.28 21.67 27.73
CA SER A 12 10.02 22.28 27.29
C SER A 12 9.07 21.17 26.92
N GLU A 13 7.95 21.11 27.62
CA GLU A 13 6.82 20.30 27.21
C GLU A 13 5.97 21.14 26.26
N PHE A 14 5.75 20.61 25.05
CA PHE A 14 4.82 21.19 24.11
C PHE A 14 3.73 20.16 23.80
N THR A 15 2.49 20.60 23.89
CA THR A 15 1.34 19.80 23.46
C THR A 15 1.02 20.21 22.03
N LEU A 16 0.99 19.24 21.11
CA LEU A 16 0.55 19.50 19.74
C LEU A 16 -0.93 19.90 19.75
N LEU A 17 -1.21 21.20 19.70
CA LEU A 17 -2.58 21.73 19.80
C LEU A 17 -3.39 21.46 18.52
N LYS A 18 -2.76 21.49 17.34
CA LYS A 18 -3.45 21.31 16.07
C LYS A 18 -2.49 20.96 14.94
N ILE A 19 -2.63 19.77 14.38
CA ILE A 19 -1.92 19.38 13.16
C ILE A 19 -2.76 19.85 11.97
N ARG A 20 -2.34 20.92 11.29
CA ARG A 20 -2.91 21.33 9.99
C ARG A 20 -2.06 20.72 8.88
N GLY A 21 -2.70 20.09 7.89
CA GLY A 21 -2.00 19.50 6.73
C GLY A 21 -1.88 17.97 6.76
N PHE A 22 -2.34 17.29 7.81
CA PHE A 22 -2.47 15.83 7.78
C PHE A 22 -3.63 15.46 6.84
N ARG A 23 -3.31 15.11 5.59
CA ARG A 23 -4.29 14.49 4.70
C ARG A 23 -4.56 13.10 5.27
N LYS A 24 -5.82 12.80 5.58
CA LYS A 24 -6.22 11.42 5.83
C LYS A 24 -5.96 10.65 4.53
N CYS A 25 -4.86 9.92 4.45
CA CYS A 25 -4.64 8.98 3.37
C CYS A 25 -5.77 7.95 3.48
N ARG A 26 -6.65 7.92 2.48
CA ARG A 26 -7.59 6.81 2.35
C ARG A 26 -6.73 5.57 2.15
N ARG A 27 -6.66 4.73 3.17
CA ARG A 27 -6.18 3.36 3.00
C ARG A 27 -7.27 2.65 2.23
N VAL A 28 -6.94 2.19 1.03
CA VAL A 28 -7.80 1.28 0.27
C VAL A 28 -7.62 -0.09 0.90
N ASP A 29 -8.73 -0.74 1.22
CA ASP A 29 -8.72 -2.12 1.67
C ASP A 29 -8.90 -3.01 0.45
N PHE A 30 -7.78 -3.56 -0.03
CA PHE A 30 -7.76 -4.42 -1.21
C PHE A 30 -8.34 -5.81 -0.95
N SER A 31 -8.67 -6.17 0.30
CA SER A 31 -9.32 -7.46 0.61
C SER A 31 -10.81 -7.48 0.26
N LEU A 32 -11.41 -6.30 0.04
CA LEU A 32 -12.84 -6.17 -0.23
C LEU A 32 -13.15 -6.23 -1.74
N PRO A 33 -14.10 -7.05 -2.19
CA PRO A 33 -14.46 -7.19 -3.61
C PRO A 33 -15.26 -6.00 -4.18
N ASN A 34 -15.63 -5.03 -3.33
CA ASN A 34 -16.64 -4.03 -3.67
C ASN A 34 -16.07 -2.75 -4.31
N ASP A 35 -14.79 -2.73 -4.68
CA ASP A 35 -14.24 -1.59 -5.42
C ASP A 35 -14.59 -1.73 -6.91
N PRO A 36 -15.43 -0.84 -7.48
CA PRO A 36 -15.83 -0.90 -8.88
C PRO A 36 -14.68 -0.69 -9.87
N SER A 37 -13.50 -0.25 -9.38
CA SER A 37 -12.29 -0.13 -10.20
C SER A 37 -11.45 -1.41 -10.27
N SER A 38 -11.78 -2.44 -9.50
CA SER A 38 -11.05 -3.71 -9.53
C SER A 38 -11.48 -4.57 -10.72
N ASP A 39 -10.51 -5.11 -11.46
CA ASP A 39 -10.72 -5.95 -12.65
C ASP A 39 -10.01 -7.32 -12.55
N VAL A 40 -9.22 -7.53 -11.50
CA VAL A 40 -8.52 -8.79 -11.21
C VAL A 40 -8.32 -9.00 -9.71
N ALA A 41 -8.30 -10.26 -9.28
CA ALA A 41 -7.91 -10.67 -7.93
C ALA A 41 -6.53 -11.35 -7.95
N LEU A 42 -5.60 -10.84 -7.14
CA LEU A 42 -4.34 -11.49 -6.86
C LEU A 42 -4.51 -12.39 -5.63
N VAL A 43 -4.07 -13.64 -5.71
CA VAL A 43 -4.11 -14.60 -4.61
C VAL A 43 -2.70 -14.74 -4.04
N ILE A 44 -2.51 -14.33 -2.79
CA ILE A 44 -1.25 -14.41 -2.05
C ILE A 44 -1.53 -15.21 -0.77
N ASP A 45 -0.81 -16.31 -0.54
CA ASP A 45 -1.03 -17.20 0.61
C ASP A 45 -2.51 -17.63 0.82
N GLY A 46 -3.28 -17.74 -0.27
CA GLY A 46 -4.70 -18.08 -0.24
C GLY A 46 -5.64 -16.91 0.06
N GLU A 47 -5.13 -15.71 0.31
CA GLU A 47 -5.91 -14.49 0.48
C GLU A 47 -6.06 -13.73 -0.84
N LYS A 48 -7.24 -13.13 -1.05
CA LYS A 48 -7.59 -12.41 -2.29
C LYS A 48 -7.41 -10.90 -2.11
N TYR A 49 -6.73 -10.30 -3.07
CA TYR A 49 -6.51 -8.87 -3.18
C TYR A 49 -7.08 -8.36 -4.52
N TYR A 50 -8.16 -7.59 -4.46
CA TYR A 50 -8.84 -7.03 -5.61
C TYR A 50 -8.13 -5.74 -6.04
N VAL A 51 -7.63 -5.74 -7.28
CA VAL A 51 -6.78 -4.67 -7.82
C VAL A 51 -7.18 -4.33 -9.26
N ASN A 52 -6.58 -3.25 -9.78
CA ASN A 52 -6.76 -2.80 -11.16
C ASN A 52 -5.52 -3.11 -12.01
N LYS A 53 -5.69 -3.86 -13.11
CA LYS A 53 -4.62 -4.25 -14.05
C LYS A 53 -3.93 -3.03 -14.64
N GLY A 54 -4.70 -2.00 -15.02
CA GLY A 54 -4.19 -0.79 -15.64
C GLY A 54 -3.23 -0.02 -14.73
N TYR A 55 -3.62 0.23 -13.48
CA TYR A 55 -2.77 0.94 -12.50
C TYR A 55 -1.48 0.17 -12.22
N LEU A 56 -1.56 -1.14 -11.97
CA LEU A 56 -0.36 -1.95 -11.71
C LEU A 56 0.57 -2.04 -12.91
N SER A 57 0.02 -2.07 -14.12
CA SER A 57 0.82 -2.13 -15.36
C SER A 57 1.57 -0.83 -15.66
N ILE A 58 1.01 0.33 -15.27
CA ILE A 58 1.69 1.62 -15.40
C ILE A 58 2.93 1.67 -14.48
N ILE A 59 2.81 1.08 -13.29
CA ILE A 59 3.81 1.19 -12.23
C ILE A 59 4.85 0.06 -12.32
N SER A 60 4.49 -1.09 -12.89
CA SER A 60 5.35 -2.27 -12.97
C SER A 60 5.34 -2.90 -14.36
N PRO A 61 6.50 -2.98 -15.03
CA PRO A 61 6.62 -3.70 -16.30
C PRO A 61 6.34 -5.20 -16.15
N VAL A 62 6.53 -5.77 -14.96
CA VAL A 62 6.21 -7.18 -14.66
C VAL A 62 4.71 -7.40 -14.72
N PHE A 63 3.91 -6.54 -14.07
CA PHE A 63 2.46 -6.64 -14.12
C PHE A 63 1.92 -6.33 -15.53
N HIS A 64 2.54 -5.41 -16.25
CA HIS A 64 2.20 -5.17 -17.66
C HIS A 64 2.36 -6.44 -18.50
N ALA A 65 3.51 -7.10 -18.41
CA ALA A 65 3.75 -8.36 -19.11
C ALA A 65 2.80 -9.47 -18.66
N MET A 66 2.54 -9.61 -17.36
CA MET A 66 1.64 -10.61 -16.80
C MET A 66 0.19 -10.45 -17.28
N PHE A 67 -0.31 -9.21 -17.35
CA PHE A 67 -1.72 -8.94 -17.68
C PHE A 67 -1.99 -8.78 -19.19
N TYR A 68 -1.01 -8.34 -19.97
CA TYR A 68 -1.20 -8.02 -21.39
C TYR A 68 -0.29 -8.82 -22.34
N GLY A 69 0.74 -9.49 -21.84
CA GLY A 69 1.59 -10.38 -22.62
C GLY A 69 0.93 -11.72 -22.91
N ASP A 70 1.62 -12.58 -23.66
CA ASP A 70 1.11 -13.89 -24.08
C ASP A 70 1.33 -14.98 -23.01
N PHE A 71 0.90 -14.67 -21.78
CA PHE A 71 0.95 -15.58 -20.64
C PHE A 71 -0.45 -16.10 -20.29
N SER A 72 -0.50 -17.20 -19.55
CA SER A 72 -1.76 -17.84 -19.12
C SER A 72 -2.61 -16.94 -18.21
N GLU A 73 -1.97 -15.96 -17.58
CA GLU A 73 -2.50 -15.01 -16.60
C GLU A 73 -3.37 -13.93 -17.24
N LYS A 74 -3.18 -13.65 -18.54
CA LYS A 74 -3.90 -12.62 -19.29
C LYS A 74 -5.41 -12.79 -19.21
N ASP A 75 -5.88 -14.02 -19.46
CA ASP A 75 -7.30 -14.37 -19.53
C ASP A 75 -7.87 -14.78 -18.16
N LYS A 76 -7.07 -14.74 -17.09
CA LYS A 76 -7.51 -15.07 -15.73
C LYS A 76 -8.06 -13.85 -15.02
N HIS A 77 -9.12 -14.09 -14.25
CA HIS A 77 -9.66 -13.15 -13.26
C HIS A 77 -9.02 -13.34 -11.88
N GLU A 78 -8.42 -14.50 -11.61
CA GLU A 78 -7.69 -14.80 -10.38
C GLU A 78 -6.28 -15.28 -10.72
N ILE A 79 -5.27 -14.64 -10.14
CA ILE A 79 -3.85 -14.92 -10.42
C ILE A 79 -3.14 -15.22 -9.11
N GLU A 80 -2.58 -16.42 -8.97
CA GLU A 80 -1.81 -16.83 -7.79
C GLU A 80 -0.37 -16.33 -7.89
N LEU A 81 0.08 -15.62 -6.84
CA LEU A 81 1.45 -15.17 -6.69
C LEU A 81 2.14 -16.00 -5.60
N LYS A 82 3.09 -16.85 -6.01
CA LYS A 82 3.76 -17.81 -5.11
C LYS A 82 5.04 -17.28 -4.48
N ASP A 83 5.66 -16.28 -5.09
CA ASP A 83 6.96 -15.73 -4.67
C ASP A 83 6.82 -14.40 -3.92
N VAL A 84 5.66 -14.16 -3.31
CA VAL A 84 5.34 -12.93 -2.57
C VAL A 84 4.81 -13.33 -1.20
N ASP A 85 5.51 -12.91 -0.15
CA ASP A 85 5.01 -13.06 1.21
C ASP A 85 3.93 -12.00 1.51
N LYS A 86 2.93 -12.38 2.29
CA LYS A 86 1.96 -11.42 2.84
C LYS A 86 2.64 -10.37 3.73
N MET A 87 2.07 -9.17 3.74
CA MET A 87 2.59 -7.99 4.45
C MET A 87 2.04 -7.86 5.87
#